data_AF-A0A7W4C6A5-F1
#
_entry.id   AF-A0A7W4C6A5-F1
#
_cell.length_a   1.000
_cell.length_b   1.000
_cell.length_c   1.000
_cell.angle_alpha   90.00
_cell.angle_beta   90.00
_cell.angle_gamma   90.00
#
_symmetry.space_group_name_H-M   'P 1'
#
loop_
_entity.id
_entity.type
_entity.pdbx_description
1 polymer ?
#
loop_
_entity_poly.entity_id
_entity_poly.type
_entity_poly.pdbx_seq_one_letter_code
_entity_poly.pdbx_strand_id
1 'polypeptide(L)' 'MSQQGAFKARNRQRDVEVNALKLPPHSIEAEQSVLGGLMLDAEAWDRVSEAVVPEDFYSRSHRMIFTAMQRLMESG' A
#
# COMPACT_ATOMS: atom_id res chain seq x y z
N MET A 1 42.99 -14.88 7.11
CA MET A 1 41.91 -14.78 6.11
C MET A 1 40.56 -14.62 6.82
N SER A 2 40.14 -13.41 7.24
CA SER A 2 38.79 -13.24 7.84
C SER A 2 38.21 -11.79 7.87
N GLN A 3 38.74 -10.80 7.15
CA GLN A 3 38.23 -9.41 7.25
C GLN A 3 37.33 -8.95 6.09
N GLN A 4 36.99 -9.80 5.12
CA GLN A 4 36.20 -9.40 3.94
C GLN A 4 34.68 -9.35 4.18
N GLY A 5 34.14 -9.90 5.27
CA GLY A 5 32.69 -9.98 5.52
C GLY A 5 32.02 -8.65 5.92
N ALA A 6 32.71 -7.82 6.72
CA ALA A 6 32.14 -6.61 7.32
C ALA A 6 31.96 -5.44 6.33
N PHE A 7 32.72 -5.42 5.22
CA PHE A 7 32.58 -4.40 4.18
C PHE A 7 31.32 -4.61 3.32
N LYS A 8 30.99 -5.87 3.00
CA LYS A 8 29.82 -6.23 2.17
C LYS A 8 28.49 -6.07 2.93
N ALA A 9 28.49 -6.21 4.25
CA ALA A 9 27.30 -6.00 5.09
C ALA A 9 26.89 -4.52 5.15
N ARG A 10 27.86 -3.62 5.39
CA ARG A 10 27.64 -2.17 5.42
C ARG A 10 27.23 -1.59 4.06
N ASN A 11 27.66 -2.20 2.96
CA ASN A 11 27.26 -1.75 1.63
C ASN A 11 25.79 -2.09 1.33
N ARG A 12 25.35 -3.31 1.68
CA ARG A 12 23.96 -3.73 1.50
C ARG A 12 22.95 -2.87 2.27
N GLN A 13 23.28 -2.44 3.50
CA GLN A 13 22.39 -1.58 4.28
C GLN A 13 22.19 -0.20 3.63
N ARG A 14 23.27 0.42 3.13
CA ARG A 14 23.19 1.70 2.42
C ARG A 14 22.38 1.59 1.12
N ASP A 15 22.56 0.50 0.37
CA ASP A 15 21.83 0.28 -0.88
C ASP A 15 20.30 0.12 -0.66
N VAL A 16 19.89 -0.53 0.44
CA VAL A 16 18.47 -0.66 0.83
C VAL A 16 17.87 0.69 1.20
N GLU A 17 18.60 1.49 1.98
CA GLU A 17 18.15 2.80 2.45
C GLU A 17 18.00 3.81 1.28
N VAL A 18 18.94 3.79 0.33
CA VAL A 18 18.85 4.61 -0.89
C VAL A 18 17.72 4.16 -1.83
N ASN A 19 17.43 2.86 -1.89
CA ASN A 19 16.30 2.36 -2.67
C ASN A 19 14.94 2.73 -2.03
N ALA A 20 14.87 2.81 -0.71
CA ALA A 20 13.66 3.28 -0.01
C ALA A 20 13.32 4.74 -0.35
N LEU A 21 14.33 5.59 -0.59
CA LEU A 21 14.14 6.98 -1.03
C LEU A 21 13.60 7.12 -2.46
N LYS A 22 13.71 6.07 -3.29
CA LYS A 22 13.20 6.04 -4.67
C LYS A 22 11.76 5.56 -4.77
N LEU A 23 11.22 4.99 -3.69
CA LEU A 23 9.82 4.57 -3.65
C LEU A 23 8.94 5.81 -3.43
N PRO A 24 7.85 5.96 -4.19
CA PRO A 24 6.88 7.00 -3.88
C PRO A 24 6.38 6.81 -2.45
N PRO A 25 6.16 7.91 -1.70
CA PRO A 25 5.65 7.85 -0.35
C PRO A 25 4.29 7.13 -0.35
N HIS A 26 4.15 6.15 0.54
CA HIS A 26 2.94 5.35 0.69
C HIS A 26 2.75 4.99 2.17
N SER A 27 1.52 4.66 2.55
CA SER A 27 1.20 4.16 3.89
C SER A 27 0.26 2.96 3.80
N ILE A 28 0.81 1.77 4.05
CA ILE A 28 0.04 0.52 4.09
C ILE A 28 -1.02 0.56 5.20
N GLU A 29 -0.74 1.20 6.32
CA GLU A 29 -1.66 1.35 7.44
C GLU A 29 -2.87 2.25 7.07
N ALA A 30 -2.61 3.34 6.34
CA ALA A 30 -3.70 4.20 5.83
C ALA A 30 -4.59 3.43 4.84
N GLU A 31 -3.98 2.67 3.92
CA GLU A 31 -4.72 1.82 2.98
C GLU A 31 -5.61 0.80 3.72
N GLN A 32 -5.07 0.11 4.74
CA GLN A 32 -5.81 -0.83 5.57
C GLN A 32 -6.96 -0.16 6.31
N SER A 33 -6.76 1.07 6.80
CA SER A 33 -7.79 1.84 7.51
C SER A 33 -8.97 2.19 6.60
N VAL A 34 -8.69 2.57 5.34
CA VAL A 34 -9.75 2.85 4.36
C VAL A 34 -10.54 1.59 4.04
N LEU A 35 -9.86 0.49 3.71
CA LEU A 35 -10.53 -0.77 3.38
C LEU A 35 -11.34 -1.30 4.57
N GLY A 36 -10.76 -1.30 5.76
CA GLY A 36 -11.43 -1.74 6.98
C GLY A 36 -12.64 -0.87 7.31
N GLY A 37 -12.52 0.45 7.16
CA GLY A 37 -13.63 1.39 7.37
C GLY A 37 -14.81 1.09 6.45
N LEU A 38 -14.56 0.93 5.15
CA LEU A 38 -15.61 0.61 4.17
C LEU A 38 -16.21 -0.79 4.34
N MET A 39 -15.46 -1.75 4.91
CA MET A 39 -15.99 -3.06 5.27
C MET A 39 -16.94 -3.01 6.47
N LEU A 40 -16.76 -2.04 7.36
CA LEU A 40 -17.60 -1.85 8.55
C LEU A 40 -18.83 -0.97 8.27
N ASP A 41 -18.66 0.04 7.41
CA ASP A 41 -19.70 1.01 7.04
C ASP A 41 -19.77 1.17 5.52
N ALA A 42 -20.75 0.50 4.91
CA ALA A 42 -21.00 0.59 3.48
C ALA A 42 -21.59 1.94 3.05
N GLU A 43 -22.24 2.69 3.95
CA GLU A 43 -22.79 4.03 3.63
C GLU A 43 -21.67 5.06 3.45
N ALA A 44 -20.47 4.79 3.97
CA ALA A 44 -19.29 5.60 3.72
C ALA A 44 -18.78 5.50 2.26
N TRP A 45 -19.27 4.53 1.47
CA TRP A 45 -18.81 4.28 0.10
C TRP A 45 -18.93 5.51 -0.80
N ASP A 46 -20.11 6.16 -0.81
CA ASP A 46 -20.38 7.30 -1.70
C ASP A 46 -19.38 8.42 -1.48
N ARG A 47 -19.05 8.73 -0.22
CA ARG A 47 -18.08 9.77 0.11
C ARG A 47 -16.64 9.39 -0.24
N VAL A 48 -16.26 8.13 -0.03
CA VAL A 48 -14.87 7.69 -0.24
C VAL A 48 -14.56 7.52 -1.73
N SER A 49 -15.51 6.97 -2.49
CA SER A 49 -15.34 6.72 -3.93
C SER A 49 -15.24 7.99 -4.79
N GLU A 50 -15.69 9.14 -4.28
CA GLU A 50 -15.45 10.46 -4.90
C GLU A 50 -13.99 10.92 -4.80
N ALA A 51 -13.25 10.45 -3.79
CA ALA A 51 -11.91 10.94 -3.47
C ALA A 51 -10.78 9.92 -3.73
N VAL A 52 -11.11 8.63 -3.76
CA VAL A 52 -10.13 7.54 -3.84
C VAL A 52 -10.51 6.58 -4.96
N VAL A 53 -9.56 6.29 -5.84
CA VAL A 53 -9.68 5.28 -6.91
C VAL A 53 -8.79 4.06 -6.61
N PRO A 54 -9.07 2.88 -7.19
CA PRO A 54 -8.24 1.69 -6.96
C PRO A 54 -6.74 1.92 -7.19
N GLU A 55 -6.37 2.73 -8.18
CA GLU A 55 -4.99 2.99 -8.56
C GLU A 55 -4.18 3.74 -7.49
N ASP A 56 -4.85 4.45 -6.57
CA ASP A 56 -4.21 5.21 -5.47
C ASP A 56 -3.59 4.29 -4.42
N PHE A 57 -4.07 3.05 -4.30
CA PHE A 57 -3.48 2.06 -3.39
C PHE A 57 -2.14 1.56 -3.94
N TYR A 58 -1.08 1.66 -3.15
CA TYR A 58 0.23 1.16 -3.52
C TYR A 58 0.25 -0.38 -3.58
N SER A 59 -0.37 -1.04 -2.60
CA SER A 59 -0.45 -2.51 -2.56
C SER A 59 -1.39 -3.04 -3.65
N ARG A 60 -0.87 -3.88 -4.55
CA ARG A 60 -1.70 -4.57 -5.55
C ARG A 60 -2.86 -5.33 -4.92
N SER A 61 -2.65 -5.95 -3.77
CA SER A 61 -3.71 -6.67 -3.05
C SER A 61 -4.82 -5.72 -2.60
N HIS A 62 -4.47 -4.53 -2.12
CA HIS A 62 -5.45 -3.54 -1.70
C HIS A 62 -6.23 -2.96 -2.88
N ARG A 63 -5.58 -2.72 -4.03
CA ARG A 63 -6.28 -2.36 -5.29
C ARG A 63 -7.36 -3.37 -5.64
N MET A 64 -7.02 -4.68 -5.57
CA MET A 64 -7.95 -5.76 -5.91
C MET A 64 -9.14 -5.80 -4.94
N ILE A 65 -8.91 -5.57 -3.65
CA ILE A 65 -9.98 -5.52 -2.64
C ILE A 65 -10.92 -4.34 -2.94
N PHE A 66 -10.38 -3.13 -3.09
CA PHE A 66 -11.19 -1.94 -3.37
C PHE A 66 -12.00 -2.08 -4.68
N THR A 67 -11.38 -2.63 -5.73
CA THR A 67 -12.07 -2.93 -7.00
C THR A 67 -13.22 -3.91 -6.81
N ALA A 68 -13.05 -4.93 -5.98
CA ALA A 68 -14.10 -5.90 -5.69
C ALA A 68 -15.27 -5.25 -4.93
N MET A 69 -14.96 -4.39 -3.95
CA MET A 69 -15.96 -3.61 -3.21
C MET A 69 -16.76 -2.72 -4.16
N GLN A 70 -16.09 -2.01 -5.06
CA GLN A 70 -16.74 -1.19 -6.08
C GLN A 70 -17.73 -1.99 -6.92
N ARG A 71 -17.29 -3.14 -7.44
CA ARG A 71 -18.17 -4.02 -8.24
C ARG A 71 -19.38 -4.51 -7.47
N LEU A 72 -19.22 -4.82 -6.19
CA LEU A 72 -20.33 -5.23 -5.33
C LEU A 72 -21.35 -4.10 -5.19
N MET A 73 -20.89 -2.87 -4.94
CA MET A 73 -21.75 -1.69 -4.81
C MET A 73 -22.46 -1.33 -6.12
N GLU A 74 -21.81 -1.53 -7.28
CA GLU A 74 -22.43 -1.33 -8.59
C GLU A 74 -23.47 -2.43 -8.95
N SER A 75 -23.35 -3.61 -8.35
CA SER A 75 -24.21 -4.78 -8.62
C SER A 75 -25.37 -4.97 -7.63
N GLY A 76 -25.37 -4.23 -6.52
CA GLY A 76 -26.44 -4.22 -5.51
C GLY A 76 -27.59 -3.31 -5.92
#